data_AF-A0A1I0T222-F1
#
_entry.id   AF-A0A1I0T222-F1
#
_cell.length_a   1.000
_cell.length_b   1.000
_cell.length_c   1.000
_cell.angle_alpha   90.00
_cell.angle_beta   90.00
_cell.angle_gamma   90.00
#
_symmetry.space_group_name_H-M   'P 1'
#
loop_
_entity.id
_entity.type
_entity.pdbx_description
1 polymer ?
#
loop_
_entity_poly.entity_id
_entity_poly.type
_entity_poly.pdbx_seq_one_letter_code
_entity_poly.pdbx_strand_id
1 'polypeptide(L)'
;MPRRRSSGANSVYRTQRIAPQPQPLGRPVTPRPHPVIPEWLWRDGLIALVIAAIVSASTIFVQYRIDEDRAARELRAANLNFVRDKSSGDGQELKPFNSFDLSGQNMSGLQLVGANFSDANLDGSSFSSSDLELAIFARTSARDATFDMSEMEFAILHQTDFSRAKFRNASLPRNMMHVRMLDVDLRRASLPADIDFSASDLRGVNLENKDLHNARFARNLTPSYGGSDLSGANLSGANLADVEFGVVVTDGLASQKVALISYFIDQVGVENVILDDPHRGNSEFYKNNVLVGETKLVDICYNSETIWPTNFTPPPNNPATCDKFEGSATN
;
A
#
# COMPACT_ATOMS: atom_id res chain seq x y z
N MET A 1 49.25 83.98 -38.62
CA MET A 1 49.96 85.01 -39.43
C MET A 1 51.42 85.06 -38.98
N PRO A 2 52.40 85.56 -39.78
CA PRO A 2 52.43 85.98 -41.20
C PRO A 2 53.12 84.90 -42.11
N ARG A 3 53.11 84.86 -43.46
CA ARG A 3 53.51 85.80 -44.56
C ARG A 3 55.02 86.17 -44.50
N ARG A 4 55.87 86.08 -45.54
CA ARG A 4 55.78 86.24 -47.03
C ARG A 4 56.75 85.24 -47.76
N ARG A 5 56.53 84.78 -49.01
CA ARG A 5 57.02 85.33 -50.33
C ARG A 5 58.43 85.96 -50.28
N SER A 6 59.36 85.81 -51.22
CA SER A 6 59.57 85.03 -52.47
C SER A 6 61.09 85.15 -52.84
N SER A 7 61.74 84.58 -53.86
CA SER A 7 61.41 83.85 -55.12
C SER A 7 62.63 82.93 -55.46
N GLY A 8 62.85 82.26 -56.60
CA GLY A 8 62.24 82.16 -57.94
C GLY A 8 63.36 82.05 -59.01
N ALA A 9 63.55 80.87 -59.62
CA ALA A 9 64.43 80.67 -60.79
C ALA A 9 63.97 79.45 -61.62
N ASN A 10 63.69 79.67 -62.90
CA ASN A 10 63.22 78.62 -63.82
C ASN A 10 64.39 77.77 -64.34
N SER A 11 64.18 76.46 -64.47
CA SER A 11 64.93 75.61 -65.40
C SER A 11 63.96 74.75 -66.20
N VAL A 12 64.00 74.90 -67.52
CA VAL A 12 63.08 74.27 -68.46
C VAL A 12 63.66 72.92 -68.87
N TYR A 13 63.11 71.83 -68.35
CA TYR A 13 63.37 70.49 -68.89
C TYR A 13 62.19 69.98 -69.71
N ARG A 14 62.55 69.59 -70.94
CA ARG A 14 61.66 69.26 -72.05
C ARG A 14 60.93 67.95 -71.79
N THR A 15 59.59 67.98 -71.79
CA THR A 15 58.75 66.80 -71.60
C THR A 15 58.83 65.85 -72.79
N GLN A 16 59.53 64.72 -72.63
CA GLN A 16 59.32 63.56 -73.50
C GLN A 16 57.98 62.91 -73.12
N ARG A 17 56.98 63.05 -73.99
CA ARG A 17 55.74 62.26 -73.89
C ARG A 17 56.04 60.82 -74.27
N ILE A 18 56.20 59.95 -73.27
CA ILE A 18 56.12 58.51 -73.48
C ILE A 18 54.63 58.19 -73.69
N ALA A 19 54.29 57.60 -74.84
CA ALA A 19 52.93 57.15 -75.12
C ALA A 19 52.55 56.01 -74.14
N PRO A 20 51.32 55.96 -73.63
CA PRO A 20 50.90 54.88 -72.74
C PRO A 20 50.94 53.55 -73.50
N GLN A 21 51.74 52.59 -73.02
CA GLN A 21 51.68 51.24 -73.55
C GLN A 21 50.35 50.58 -73.15
N PRO A 22 49.60 49.96 -74.08
CA PRO A 22 48.46 49.15 -73.72
C PRO A 22 48.96 47.85 -73.08
N GLN A 23 48.90 47.77 -71.75
CA GLN A 23 49.04 46.51 -71.03
C GLN A 23 47.66 45.91 -70.70
N PRO A 24 47.56 44.58 -70.63
CA PRO A 24 46.41 43.88 -71.19
C PRO A 24 45.16 43.97 -70.32
N LEU A 25 44.00 43.70 -70.96
CA LEU A 25 42.76 43.35 -70.28
C LEU A 25 43.07 42.37 -69.14
N GLY A 26 42.83 42.81 -67.90
CA GLY A 26 43.00 41.96 -66.73
C GLY A 26 42.17 40.69 -66.94
N ARG A 27 42.79 39.53 -66.70
CA ARG A 27 42.06 38.25 -66.76
C ARG A 27 40.80 38.39 -65.89
N PRO A 28 39.62 37.95 -66.35
CA PRO A 28 38.42 38.05 -65.55
C PRO A 28 38.68 37.42 -64.19
N VAL A 29 38.45 38.19 -63.12
CA VAL A 29 38.51 37.65 -61.76
C VAL A 29 37.32 36.72 -61.62
N THR A 30 37.52 35.46 -62.00
CA THR A 30 36.58 34.39 -61.71
C THR A 30 36.39 34.39 -60.20
N PRO A 31 35.15 34.59 -59.68
CA PRO A 31 34.92 34.51 -58.25
C PRO A 31 35.46 33.17 -57.77
N ARG A 32 36.27 33.18 -56.70
CA ARG A 32 36.74 31.92 -56.10
C ARG A 32 35.49 31.09 -55.79
N PRO A 33 35.41 29.82 -56.19
CA PRO A 33 34.28 28.99 -55.81
C PRO A 33 34.14 29.05 -54.29
N HIS A 34 32.99 29.53 -53.81
CA HIS A 34 32.67 29.46 -52.40
C HIS A 34 32.76 27.98 -51.99
N PRO A 35 33.31 27.65 -50.80
CA PRO A 35 33.40 26.27 -50.36
C PRO A 35 31.99 25.68 -50.27
N VAL A 36 31.62 24.87 -51.26
CA VAL A 36 30.34 24.16 -51.29
C VAL A 36 30.45 23.05 -50.26
N ILE A 37 29.72 23.20 -49.16
CA ILE A 37 29.63 22.17 -48.12
C ILE A 37 29.02 20.91 -48.77
N PRO A 38 29.68 19.74 -48.71
CA PRO A 38 29.14 18.52 -49.29
C PRO A 38 27.78 18.16 -48.67
N GLU A 39 26.81 17.71 -49.48
CA GLU A 39 25.46 17.39 -49.00
C GLU A 39 25.45 16.31 -47.90
N TRP A 40 26.40 15.36 -47.93
CA TRP A 40 26.58 14.37 -46.88
C TRP A 40 26.88 15.01 -45.52
N LEU A 41 27.62 16.13 -45.47
CA LEU A 41 27.94 16.80 -44.21
C LEU A 41 26.68 17.40 -43.56
N TRP A 42 25.74 17.90 -44.37
CA TRP A 42 24.46 18.38 -43.88
C TRP A 42 23.54 17.25 -43.44
N ARG A 43 23.36 16.23 -44.29
CA ARG A 43 22.46 15.12 -44.01
C ARG A 43 22.94 14.28 -42.82
N ASP A 44 24.17 13.79 -42.89
CA ASP A 44 24.71 12.86 -41.90
C ASP A 44 25.14 13.61 -40.63
N GLY A 45 25.56 14.87 -40.75
CA GLY A 45 25.81 15.75 -39.60
C GLY A 45 24.53 16.12 -38.82
N LEU A 46 23.41 16.36 -39.51
CA LEU A 46 22.12 16.60 -38.84
C LEU A 46 21.58 15.32 -38.21
N ILE A 47 21.71 14.16 -38.87
CA ILE A 47 21.39 12.86 -38.28
C ILE A 47 22.22 12.61 -37.02
N ALA A 48 23.55 12.84 -37.06
CA ALA A 48 24.43 12.68 -35.92
C ALA A 48 24.07 13.63 -34.76
N LEU A 49 23.72 14.89 -35.04
CA LEU A 49 23.28 15.85 -34.03
C LEU A 49 21.96 15.45 -33.37
N VAL A 50 20.99 14.97 -34.16
CA VAL A 50 19.71 14.45 -33.64
C VAL A 50 19.93 13.21 -32.78
N ILE A 51 20.78 12.26 -33.21
CA ILE A 51 21.14 11.09 -32.41
C ILE A 51 21.82 11.51 -31.09
N ALA A 52 22.79 12.44 -31.14
CA ALA A 52 23.46 12.94 -29.95
C ALA A 52 22.49 13.63 -28.97
N ALA A 53 21.51 14.39 -29.48
CA ALA A 53 20.47 15.01 -28.68
C ALA A 53 19.53 13.98 -28.03
N ILE A 54 19.09 12.96 -28.77
CA ILE A 54 18.26 11.86 -28.25
C ILE A 54 19.01 11.07 -27.18
N VAL A 55 20.27 10.71 -27.43
CA VAL A 55 21.11 9.99 -26.45
C VAL A 55 21.30 10.85 -25.20
N SER A 56 21.60 12.14 -25.34
CA SER A 56 21.79 13.05 -24.19
C SER A 56 20.50 13.26 -23.39
N ALA A 57 19.35 13.42 -24.05
CA ALA A 57 18.06 13.49 -23.37
C ALA A 57 17.71 12.18 -22.64
N SER A 58 18.04 11.04 -23.26
CA SER A 58 17.82 9.71 -22.66
C SER A 58 18.71 9.48 -21.45
N THR A 59 19.99 9.86 -21.49
CA THR A 59 20.89 9.73 -20.33
C THR A 59 20.52 10.69 -19.21
N ILE A 60 20.11 11.93 -19.50
CA ILE A 60 19.58 12.87 -18.49
C ILE A 60 18.32 12.30 -17.83
N PHE A 61 17.37 11.77 -18.61
CA PHE A 61 16.15 11.16 -18.07
C PHE A 61 16.43 9.95 -17.18
N VAL A 62 17.34 9.05 -17.62
CA VAL A 62 17.77 7.89 -16.82
C VAL A 62 18.50 8.33 -15.54
N GLN A 63 19.39 9.32 -15.62
CA GLN A 63 20.11 9.84 -14.46
C GLN A 63 19.16 10.47 -13.44
N TYR A 64 18.19 11.28 -13.90
CA TYR A 64 17.16 11.88 -13.04
C TYR A 64 16.39 10.83 -12.24
N ARG A 65 15.99 9.73 -12.89
CA ARG A 65 15.34 8.59 -12.22
C ARG A 65 16.23 7.90 -11.19
N ILE A 66 17.50 7.68 -11.52
CA ILE A 66 18.48 7.07 -10.60
C ILE A 66 18.70 7.93 -9.35
N ASP A 67 18.71 9.25 -9.51
CA ASP A 67 18.93 10.20 -8.40
C ASP A 67 17.68 10.33 -7.51
N GLU A 68 16.47 10.33 -8.10
CA GLU A 68 15.19 10.23 -7.37
C GLU A 68 15.12 8.94 -6.52
N ASP A 69 15.42 7.79 -7.13
CA ASP A 69 15.49 6.49 -6.44
C ASP A 69 16.59 6.44 -5.37
N ARG A 70 17.68 7.20 -5.53
CA ARG A 70 18.75 7.29 -4.53
C ARG A 70 18.29 8.11 -3.33
N ALA A 71 17.75 9.31 -3.54
CA ALA A 71 17.25 10.17 -2.48
C ALA A 71 16.18 9.47 -1.62
N ALA A 72 15.26 8.74 -2.25
CA ALA A 72 14.25 7.95 -1.55
C ALA A 72 14.87 6.82 -0.68
N ARG A 73 15.92 6.15 -1.16
CA ARG A 73 16.64 5.12 -0.38
C ARG A 73 17.44 5.71 0.78
N GLU A 74 18.10 6.84 0.56
CA GLU A 74 18.84 7.56 1.62
C GLU A 74 17.89 8.05 2.72
N LEU A 75 16.71 8.58 2.36
CA LEU A 75 15.67 8.96 3.31
C LEU A 75 15.15 7.76 4.12
N ARG A 76 14.81 6.64 3.47
CA ARG A 76 14.37 5.41 4.17
C ARG A 76 15.43 4.86 5.11
N ALA A 77 16.70 4.89 4.71
CA ALA A 77 17.82 4.49 5.57
C ALA A 77 18.00 5.42 6.78
N ALA A 78 17.86 6.73 6.59
CA ALA A 78 17.89 7.71 7.68
C ALA A 78 16.72 7.50 8.65
N ASN A 79 15.49 7.31 8.13
CA ASN A 79 14.30 7.01 8.92
C ASN A 79 14.49 5.72 9.74
N LEU A 80 15.00 4.65 9.13
CA LEU A 80 15.28 3.38 9.81
C LEU A 80 16.34 3.53 10.91
N ASN A 81 17.40 4.30 10.67
CA ASN A 81 18.42 4.58 11.68
C ASN A 81 17.83 5.35 12.87
N PHE A 82 16.95 6.32 12.62
CA PHE A 82 16.23 7.06 13.67
C PHE A 82 15.28 6.15 14.47
N VAL A 83 14.56 5.24 13.80
CA VAL A 83 13.72 4.22 14.47
C VAL A 83 14.57 3.33 15.39
N ARG A 84 15.73 2.86 14.91
CA ARG A 84 16.63 2.00 15.69
C ARG A 84 17.20 2.71 16.91
N ASP A 85 17.69 3.93 16.75
CA ASP A 85 18.15 4.80 17.84
C ASP A 85 17.08 4.90 18.94
N LYS A 86 15.87 5.37 18.58
CA LYS A 86 14.74 5.51 19.51
C LYS A 86 14.22 4.20 20.09
N SER A 87 14.41 3.06 19.41
CA SER A 87 14.03 1.74 19.95
C SER A 87 15.02 1.18 20.97
N SER A 88 16.24 1.74 21.05
CA SER A 88 17.30 1.27 21.95
C SER A 88 17.35 1.98 23.32
N GLY A 89 16.47 2.98 23.53
CA GLY A 89 16.36 3.75 24.77
C GLY A 89 15.68 2.99 25.91
N ASP A 90 15.58 3.64 27.07
CA ASP A 90 15.06 3.11 28.34
C ASP A 90 13.52 2.99 28.42
N GLY A 91 12.82 3.15 27.29
CA GLY A 91 11.36 3.12 27.20
C GLY A 91 10.65 4.42 27.59
N GLN A 92 11.35 5.43 28.13
CA GLN A 92 10.76 6.75 28.44
C GLN A 92 10.69 7.67 27.22
N GLU A 93 11.51 7.42 26.19
CA GLU A 93 11.59 8.29 25.02
C GLU A 93 10.37 8.17 24.10
N LEU A 94 9.90 9.32 23.61
CA LEU A 94 8.91 9.37 22.53
C LEU A 94 9.48 8.73 21.27
N LYS A 95 8.63 7.95 20.58
CA LYS A 95 8.92 7.26 19.32
C LYS A 95 8.08 7.85 18.16
N PRO A 96 8.36 9.10 17.71
CA PRO A 96 7.55 9.82 16.72
C PRO A 96 7.97 9.46 15.29
N PHE A 97 7.47 8.34 14.77
CA PHE A 97 7.75 7.85 13.41
C PHE A 97 6.61 8.17 12.44
N ASN A 98 5.74 9.13 12.81
CA ASN A 98 4.58 9.51 12.02
C ASN A 98 5.01 10.11 10.69
N SER A 99 4.29 9.76 9.62
CA SER A 99 4.57 10.17 8.24
C SER A 99 5.93 9.73 7.68
N PHE A 100 6.65 8.80 8.34
CA PHE A 100 7.90 8.27 7.81
C PHE A 100 7.65 7.36 6.60
N ASP A 101 8.54 7.41 5.61
CA ASP A 101 8.69 6.32 4.64
C ASP A 101 9.70 5.30 5.21
N LEU A 102 9.18 4.13 5.56
CA LEU A 102 9.89 2.94 6.04
C LEU A 102 9.56 1.73 5.16
N SER A 103 9.11 1.96 3.91
CA SER A 103 8.78 0.88 2.99
C SER A 103 10.00 -0.01 2.69
N GLY A 104 9.77 -1.32 2.70
CA GLY A 104 10.80 -2.36 2.58
C GLY A 104 11.84 -2.41 3.71
N GLN A 105 11.70 -1.63 4.79
CA GLN A 105 12.71 -1.58 5.85
C GLN A 105 12.58 -2.72 6.86
N ASN A 106 13.71 -3.17 7.43
CA ASN A 106 13.74 -4.23 8.43
C ASN A 106 13.88 -3.65 9.85
N MET A 107 12.77 -3.69 10.59
CA MET A 107 12.56 -3.25 11.97
C MET A 107 12.20 -4.44 12.88
N SER A 108 12.61 -5.66 12.50
CA SER A 108 12.36 -6.90 13.25
C SER A 108 13.14 -6.93 14.57
N GLY A 109 12.51 -7.42 15.65
CA GLY A 109 13.13 -7.51 16.98
C GLY A 109 13.28 -6.18 17.72
N LEU A 110 12.69 -5.09 17.23
CA LEU A 110 12.80 -3.76 17.86
C LEU A 110 11.76 -3.58 18.97
N GLN A 111 12.13 -2.80 19.99
CA GLN A 111 11.28 -2.46 21.13
C GLN A 111 10.48 -1.19 20.80
N LEU A 112 9.30 -1.36 20.22
CA LEU A 112 8.49 -0.30 19.63
C LEU A 112 7.18 -0.05 20.40
N VAL A 113 7.10 -0.44 21.68
CA VAL A 113 6.03 -0.05 22.62
C VAL A 113 5.72 1.45 22.48
N GLY A 114 4.43 1.77 22.30
CA GLY A 114 3.93 3.15 22.19
C GLY A 114 4.42 3.93 20.95
N ALA A 115 5.04 3.27 19.96
CA ALA A 115 5.55 3.94 18.77
C ALA A 115 4.42 4.51 17.91
N ASN A 116 4.56 5.76 17.48
CA ASN A 116 3.59 6.42 16.63
C ASN A 116 4.04 6.33 15.16
N PHE A 117 3.41 5.44 14.41
CA PHE A 117 3.57 5.27 12.97
C PHE A 117 2.45 5.95 12.15
N SER A 118 1.62 6.82 12.76
CA SER A 118 0.46 7.43 12.06
C SER A 118 0.86 8.07 10.73
N ASP A 119 0.04 7.87 9.69
CA ASP A 119 0.27 8.35 8.32
C ASP A 119 1.58 7.85 7.67
N ALA A 120 2.28 6.86 8.23
CA ALA A 120 3.52 6.33 7.65
C ALA A 120 3.28 5.41 6.44
N ASN A 121 4.33 5.21 5.64
CA ASN A 121 4.40 4.16 4.63
C ASN A 121 5.32 3.03 5.11
N LEU A 122 4.72 1.90 5.45
CA LEU A 122 5.35 0.69 5.94
C LEU A 122 5.25 -0.48 4.93
N ASP A 123 4.85 -0.21 3.67
CA ASP A 123 4.61 -1.25 2.67
C ASP A 123 5.86 -2.14 2.48
N GLY A 124 5.67 -3.47 2.56
CA GLY A 124 6.73 -4.47 2.44
C GLY A 124 7.78 -4.47 3.56
N SER A 125 7.59 -3.73 4.64
CA SER A 125 8.49 -3.71 5.80
C SER A 125 8.38 -4.97 6.67
N SER A 126 9.32 -5.17 7.60
CA SER A 126 9.28 -6.27 8.57
C SER A 126 9.38 -5.75 10.00
N PHE A 127 8.39 -6.14 10.82
CA PHE A 127 8.30 -6.00 12.28
C PHE A 127 8.32 -7.38 12.97
N SER A 128 8.84 -8.40 12.29
CA SER A 128 8.87 -9.77 12.83
C SER A 128 9.51 -9.81 14.23
N SER A 129 8.89 -10.47 15.20
CA SER A 129 9.35 -10.51 16.61
C SER A 129 9.59 -9.14 17.28
N SER A 130 8.97 -8.07 16.78
CA SER A 130 9.01 -6.76 17.43
C SER A 130 7.88 -6.61 18.45
N ASP A 131 8.16 -5.90 19.53
CA ASP A 131 7.17 -5.47 20.50
C ASP A 131 6.53 -4.17 19.99
N LEU A 132 5.23 -4.20 19.74
CA LEU A 132 4.39 -3.12 19.25
C LEU A 132 3.21 -2.85 20.20
N GLU A 133 3.32 -3.20 21.48
CA GLU A 133 2.26 -2.92 22.46
C GLU A 133 1.95 -1.41 22.47
N LEU A 134 0.67 -1.03 22.49
CA LEU A 134 0.22 0.38 22.47
C LEU A 134 0.68 1.20 21.23
N ALA A 135 1.27 0.59 20.20
CA ALA A 135 1.71 1.31 19.00
C ALA A 135 0.54 1.87 18.17
N ILE A 136 0.75 3.00 17.50
CA ILE A 136 -0.30 3.74 16.78
C ILE A 136 -0.03 3.69 15.27
N PHE A 137 -0.90 3.02 14.52
CA PHE A 137 -0.82 2.86 13.07
C PHE A 137 -1.95 3.61 12.34
N ALA A 138 -2.48 4.67 12.92
CA ALA A 138 -3.63 5.39 12.36
C ALA A 138 -3.36 5.90 10.94
N ARG A 139 -4.22 5.58 9.96
CA ARG A 139 -4.07 5.92 8.53
C ARG A 139 -2.76 5.44 7.88
N THR A 140 -2.14 4.41 8.43
CA THR A 140 -0.85 3.88 7.95
C THR A 140 -1.05 2.88 6.80
N SER A 141 -0.16 2.89 5.82
CA SER A 141 -0.08 1.83 4.80
C SER A 141 0.94 0.79 5.25
N ALA A 142 0.54 -0.47 5.38
CA ALA A 142 1.38 -1.60 5.79
C ALA A 142 1.12 -2.84 4.91
N ARG A 143 0.91 -2.60 3.61
CA ARG A 143 0.61 -3.66 2.65
C ARG A 143 1.82 -4.56 2.43
N ASP A 144 1.60 -5.86 2.27
CA ASP A 144 2.66 -6.86 2.11
C ASP A 144 3.70 -6.92 3.27
N ALA A 145 3.46 -6.19 4.38
CA ALA A 145 4.37 -6.13 5.52
C ALA A 145 4.33 -7.43 6.35
N THR A 146 5.39 -7.69 7.12
CA THR A 146 5.52 -8.91 7.93
C THR A 146 5.56 -8.57 9.42
N PHE A 147 4.56 -9.03 10.14
CA PHE A 147 4.36 -8.94 11.58
C PHE A 147 4.47 -10.33 12.24
N ASP A 148 5.09 -11.31 11.58
CA ASP A 148 5.20 -12.68 12.09
C ASP A 148 5.90 -12.67 13.48
N MET A 149 5.22 -13.22 14.50
CA MET A 149 5.63 -13.24 15.91
C MET A 149 5.74 -11.87 16.60
N SER A 150 5.14 -10.79 16.07
CA SER A 150 5.10 -9.50 16.79
C SER A 150 3.99 -9.45 17.85
N GLU A 151 4.20 -8.69 18.91
CA GLU A 151 3.23 -8.45 19.96
C GLU A 151 2.53 -7.11 19.70
N MET A 152 1.24 -7.11 19.33
CA MET A 152 0.50 -5.87 18.95
C MET A 152 -0.68 -5.57 19.88
N GLU A 153 -0.63 -6.06 21.12
CA GLU A 153 -1.68 -5.85 22.11
C GLU A 153 -1.90 -4.34 22.37
N PHE A 154 -3.17 -3.95 22.52
CA PHE A 154 -3.61 -2.56 22.68
C PHE A 154 -3.19 -1.56 21.57
N ALA A 155 -2.61 -2.01 20.45
CA ALA A 155 -2.26 -1.15 19.32
C ALA A 155 -3.49 -0.48 18.68
N ILE A 156 -3.32 0.74 18.18
CA ILE A 156 -4.39 1.58 17.59
C ILE A 156 -4.29 1.54 16.07
N LEU A 157 -5.20 0.81 15.42
CA LEU A 157 -5.15 0.45 14.00
C LEU A 157 -6.18 1.18 13.11
N HIS A 158 -6.69 2.33 13.55
CA HIS A 158 -7.79 3.01 12.85
C HIS A 158 -7.38 3.43 11.42
N GLN A 159 -8.09 2.93 10.40
CA GLN A 159 -7.81 3.18 8.98
C GLN A 159 -6.44 2.65 8.50
N THR A 160 -5.87 1.65 9.16
CA THR A 160 -4.63 0.98 8.69
C THR A 160 -4.93 0.01 7.54
N ASP A 161 -4.05 0.00 6.52
CA ASP A 161 -4.12 -0.95 5.40
C ASP A 161 -3.06 -2.07 5.55
N PHE A 162 -3.52 -3.26 5.94
CA PHE A 162 -2.74 -4.48 6.09
C PHE A 162 -2.96 -5.48 4.94
N SER A 163 -3.41 -5.03 3.76
CA SER A 163 -3.64 -5.94 2.62
C SER A 163 -2.41 -6.83 2.34
N ARG A 164 -2.59 -8.14 2.30
CA ARG A 164 -1.55 -9.18 2.13
C ARG A 164 -0.43 -9.18 3.17
N ALA A 165 -0.60 -8.49 4.30
CA ALA A 165 0.34 -8.56 5.42
C ALA A 165 0.32 -9.95 6.08
N LYS A 166 1.39 -10.28 6.82
CA LYS A 166 1.58 -11.59 7.47
C LYS A 166 1.61 -11.45 8.98
N PHE A 167 0.85 -12.29 9.69
CA PHE A 167 0.68 -12.24 11.15
C PHE A 167 0.87 -13.62 11.81
N ARG A 168 1.79 -14.47 11.30
CA ARG A 168 1.98 -15.83 11.83
C ARG A 168 2.48 -15.78 13.27
N ASN A 169 1.70 -16.34 14.19
CA ASN A 169 1.97 -16.33 15.63
C ASN A 169 2.10 -14.91 16.24
N ALA A 170 1.56 -13.87 15.59
CA ALA A 170 1.48 -12.52 16.14
C ALA A 170 0.28 -12.39 17.09
N SER A 171 0.35 -11.58 18.15
CA SER A 171 -0.86 -11.17 18.89
C SER A 171 -1.47 -9.93 18.28
N LEU A 172 -2.77 -9.96 17.98
CA LEU A 172 -3.52 -8.82 17.44
C LEU A 172 -4.26 -8.06 18.55
N PRO A 173 -4.44 -6.74 18.41
CA PRO A 173 -5.24 -5.98 19.36
C PRO A 173 -6.72 -6.33 19.21
N ARG A 174 -7.45 -6.19 20.32
CA ARG A 174 -8.92 -6.34 20.37
C ARG A 174 -9.66 -5.41 19.41
N ASN A 175 -9.12 -4.23 19.12
CA ASN A 175 -9.77 -3.22 18.28
C ASN A 175 -9.17 -3.21 16.86
N MET A 176 -9.84 -3.91 15.96
CA MET A 176 -9.55 -3.98 14.52
C MET A 176 -10.59 -3.18 13.72
N MET A 177 -11.18 -2.11 14.27
CA MET A 177 -12.21 -1.33 13.57
C MET A 177 -11.62 -0.46 12.45
N HIS A 178 -12.31 -0.43 11.31
CA HIS A 178 -11.94 0.32 10.11
C HIS A 178 -10.58 -0.07 9.50
N VAL A 179 -10.08 -1.29 9.71
CA VAL A 179 -8.87 -1.81 9.04
C VAL A 179 -9.19 -2.33 7.64
N ARG A 180 -8.17 -2.49 6.80
CA ARG A 180 -8.21 -3.35 5.61
C ARG A 180 -7.24 -4.51 5.77
N MET A 181 -7.71 -5.74 5.52
CA MET A 181 -6.93 -6.99 5.64
C MET A 181 -7.16 -7.90 4.42
N LEU A 182 -7.31 -7.31 3.23
CA LEU A 182 -7.52 -8.05 1.97
C LEU A 182 -6.47 -9.16 1.81
N ASP A 183 -6.92 -10.40 1.59
CA ASP A 183 -6.11 -11.61 1.36
C ASP A 183 -5.12 -11.96 2.50
N VAL A 184 -5.48 -11.70 3.77
CA VAL A 184 -4.62 -12.00 4.94
C VAL A 184 -4.91 -13.38 5.56
N ASP A 185 -3.86 -14.16 5.83
CA ASP A 185 -3.93 -15.45 6.54
C ASP A 185 -3.76 -15.25 8.06
N LEU A 186 -4.87 -15.35 8.81
CA LEU A 186 -4.91 -15.19 10.27
C LEU A 186 -4.95 -16.52 11.05
N ARG A 187 -4.96 -17.67 10.38
CA ARG A 187 -5.07 -19.01 11.02
C ARG A 187 -4.06 -19.26 12.13
N ARG A 188 -2.88 -18.65 12.03
CA ARG A 188 -1.80 -18.73 13.03
C ARG A 188 -1.62 -17.50 13.91
N ALA A 189 -2.36 -16.41 13.69
CA ALA A 189 -2.34 -15.26 14.60
C ALA A 189 -3.04 -15.64 15.93
N SER A 190 -2.70 -14.97 17.02
CA SER A 190 -3.52 -14.95 18.24
C SER A 190 -4.51 -13.79 18.14
N LEU A 191 -5.79 -14.09 18.32
CA LEU A 191 -6.88 -13.12 18.33
C LEU A 191 -7.51 -13.15 19.72
N PRO A 192 -7.81 -11.99 20.34
CA PRO A 192 -8.74 -11.93 21.47
C PRO A 192 -10.11 -12.49 21.05
N ALA A 193 -10.80 -13.16 21.98
CA ALA A 193 -12.14 -13.68 21.73
C ALA A 193 -13.12 -12.60 21.25
N ASP A 194 -13.19 -11.50 22.01
CA ASP A 194 -14.12 -10.39 21.80
C ASP A 194 -13.61 -9.33 20.81
N ILE A 195 -12.84 -9.76 19.81
CA ILE A 195 -12.22 -8.91 18.78
C ILE A 195 -13.27 -8.16 17.95
N ASP A 196 -12.98 -6.89 17.68
CA ASP A 196 -13.89 -5.97 17.01
C ASP A 196 -13.39 -5.59 15.62
N PHE A 197 -13.97 -6.22 14.60
CA PHE A 197 -13.74 -5.96 13.18
C PHE A 197 -14.82 -5.02 12.57
N SER A 198 -15.53 -4.25 13.39
CA SER A 198 -16.61 -3.40 12.89
C SER A 198 -16.14 -2.43 11.79
N ALA A 199 -16.89 -2.40 10.69
CA ALA A 199 -16.61 -1.56 9.51
C ALA A 199 -15.24 -1.78 8.83
N SER A 200 -14.69 -3.00 8.89
CA SER A 200 -13.40 -3.38 8.29
C SER A 200 -13.52 -4.20 7.00
N ASP A 201 -12.57 -4.02 6.08
CA ASP A 201 -12.48 -4.74 4.80
C ASP A 201 -11.68 -6.03 5.00
N LEU A 202 -12.37 -7.18 5.10
CA LEU A 202 -11.84 -8.51 5.43
C LEU A 202 -11.98 -9.51 4.27
N ARG A 203 -12.07 -9.01 3.03
CA ARG A 203 -12.22 -9.87 1.85
C ARG A 203 -11.02 -10.82 1.71
N GLY A 204 -11.29 -12.09 1.36
CA GLY A 204 -10.25 -13.11 1.24
C GLY A 204 -9.51 -13.48 2.54
N VAL A 205 -9.94 -12.97 3.70
CA VAL A 205 -9.29 -13.27 4.99
C VAL A 205 -9.50 -14.74 5.37
N ASN A 206 -8.44 -15.39 5.85
CA ASN A 206 -8.50 -16.77 6.32
C ASN A 206 -8.50 -16.84 7.87
N LEU A 207 -9.65 -17.21 8.43
CA LEU A 207 -9.96 -17.39 9.85
C LEU A 207 -10.37 -18.85 10.15
N GLU A 208 -9.91 -19.80 9.33
CA GLU A 208 -10.14 -21.24 9.50
C GLU A 208 -9.75 -21.72 10.93
N ASN A 209 -10.63 -22.49 11.56
CA ASN A 209 -10.50 -23.01 12.93
C ASN A 209 -10.23 -21.94 14.01
N LYS A 210 -10.70 -20.69 13.82
CA LYS A 210 -10.57 -19.63 14.83
C LYS A 210 -11.69 -19.63 15.85
N ASP A 211 -11.30 -19.45 17.10
CA ASP A 211 -12.23 -19.04 18.14
C ASP A 211 -12.53 -17.55 17.97
N LEU A 212 -13.80 -17.23 17.72
CA LEU A 212 -14.31 -15.88 17.49
C LEU A 212 -15.52 -15.60 18.41
N HIS A 213 -15.62 -16.29 19.56
CA HIS A 213 -16.77 -16.11 20.45
C HIS A 213 -16.87 -14.66 20.96
N ASN A 214 -18.05 -14.05 20.82
CA ASN A 214 -18.29 -12.61 21.05
C ASN A 214 -17.58 -11.63 20.09
N ALA A 215 -17.00 -12.10 18.97
CA ALA A 215 -16.42 -11.20 17.98
C ALA A 215 -17.49 -10.28 17.35
N ARG A 216 -17.08 -9.09 16.90
CA ARG A 216 -17.96 -8.10 16.27
C ARG A 216 -17.59 -7.85 14.82
N PHE A 217 -18.57 -7.98 13.93
CA PHE A 217 -18.46 -7.66 12.51
C PHE A 217 -19.44 -6.56 12.08
N ALA A 218 -20.26 -6.08 13.03
CA ALA A 218 -21.35 -5.16 12.81
C ALA A 218 -20.94 -3.77 12.31
N ARG A 219 -21.94 -2.97 11.92
CA ARG A 219 -21.74 -1.58 11.53
C ARG A 219 -21.84 -0.69 12.78
N ASN A 220 -20.79 0.06 13.08
CA ASN A 220 -20.84 1.11 14.09
C ASN A 220 -21.90 2.17 13.69
N LEU A 221 -22.44 2.95 14.64
CA LEU A 221 -23.57 3.86 14.42
C LEU A 221 -23.25 5.08 13.53
N THR A 222 -22.03 5.19 13.00
CA THR A 222 -21.58 6.26 12.10
C THR A 222 -22.05 6.01 10.64
N PRO A 223 -22.87 6.89 10.04
CA PRO A 223 -23.44 6.67 8.69
C PRO A 223 -22.42 6.64 7.53
N SER A 224 -21.16 6.97 7.78
CA SER A 224 -20.12 7.16 6.75
C SER A 224 -19.39 5.87 6.36
N TYR A 225 -19.59 4.77 7.09
CA TYR A 225 -18.93 3.50 6.84
C TYR A 225 -19.98 2.39 6.67
N GLY A 226 -19.72 1.46 5.74
CA GLY A 226 -20.43 0.19 5.69
C GLY A 226 -20.17 -0.63 6.95
N GLY A 227 -20.85 -1.77 7.13
CA GLY A 227 -20.34 -2.79 8.04
C GLY A 227 -19.07 -3.42 7.48
N SER A 228 -18.58 -4.48 8.12
CA SER A 228 -17.44 -5.22 7.57
C SER A 228 -17.78 -5.83 6.21
N ASP A 229 -16.77 -6.08 5.38
CA ASP A 229 -16.89 -6.84 4.13
C ASP A 229 -16.14 -8.16 4.29
N LEU A 230 -16.85 -9.28 4.21
CA LEU A 230 -16.31 -10.63 4.41
C LEU A 230 -16.34 -11.47 3.11
N SER A 231 -16.50 -10.83 1.95
CA SER A 231 -16.63 -11.54 0.67
C SER A 231 -15.39 -12.41 0.38
N GLY A 232 -15.60 -13.71 0.20
CA GLY A 232 -14.52 -14.68 -0.02
C GLY A 232 -13.65 -15.01 1.21
N ALA A 233 -14.05 -14.59 2.42
CA ALA A 233 -13.39 -15.02 3.65
C ALA A 233 -13.62 -16.52 3.92
N ASN A 234 -12.72 -17.14 4.68
CA ASN A 234 -12.85 -18.51 5.16
C ASN A 234 -13.08 -18.53 6.68
N LEU A 235 -14.26 -19.01 7.11
CA LEU A 235 -14.64 -19.22 8.51
C LEU A 235 -14.85 -20.72 8.84
N SER A 236 -14.38 -21.64 8.00
CA SER A 236 -14.58 -23.07 8.21
C SER A 236 -13.92 -23.53 9.51
N GLY A 237 -14.65 -24.28 10.33
CA GLY A 237 -14.21 -24.65 11.68
C GLY A 237 -14.17 -23.51 12.71
N ALA A 238 -14.60 -22.28 12.39
CA ALA A 238 -14.61 -21.21 13.38
C ALA A 238 -15.70 -21.44 14.44
N ASN A 239 -15.45 -20.98 15.67
CA ASN A 239 -16.47 -20.84 16.71
C ASN A 239 -17.12 -19.46 16.56
N LEU A 240 -18.41 -19.43 16.20
CA LEU A 240 -19.16 -18.19 15.99
C LEU A 240 -20.24 -17.94 17.05
N ALA A 241 -20.12 -18.58 18.23
CA ALA A 241 -20.98 -18.31 19.38
C ALA A 241 -20.98 -16.81 19.75
N ASP A 242 -22.17 -16.25 20.02
CA ASP A 242 -22.38 -14.83 20.38
C ASP A 242 -21.78 -13.77 19.41
N VAL A 243 -21.47 -14.14 18.16
CA VAL A 243 -20.92 -13.18 17.19
C VAL A 243 -21.96 -12.14 16.74
N GLU A 244 -21.57 -10.86 16.81
CA GLU A 244 -22.43 -9.74 16.39
C GLU A 244 -22.30 -9.48 14.87
N PHE A 245 -23.09 -10.20 14.08
CA PHE A 245 -23.27 -9.95 12.64
C PHE A 245 -24.31 -8.84 12.41
N GLY A 246 -23.83 -7.64 12.08
CA GLY A 246 -24.68 -6.51 11.65
C GLY A 246 -24.98 -6.51 10.15
N VAL A 247 -25.10 -5.31 9.57
CA VAL A 247 -25.17 -5.14 8.10
C VAL A 247 -23.77 -5.31 7.51
N VAL A 248 -23.37 -6.56 7.28
CA VAL A 248 -22.12 -6.96 6.62
C VAL A 248 -22.30 -6.86 5.10
N VAL A 249 -21.29 -6.37 4.39
CA VAL A 249 -21.25 -6.38 2.92
C VAL A 249 -20.78 -7.76 2.46
N THR A 250 -21.56 -8.33 1.56
CA THR A 250 -21.30 -9.52 0.76
C THR A 250 -21.83 -9.19 -0.64
N ASP A 251 -21.18 -9.68 -1.69
CA ASP A 251 -21.19 -9.04 -3.02
C ASP A 251 -22.49 -9.29 -3.86
N GLY A 252 -23.65 -8.79 -3.40
CA GLY A 252 -24.91 -9.05 -4.10
C GLY A 252 -26.24 -8.47 -3.55
N LEU A 253 -26.29 -7.82 -2.38
CA LEU A 253 -27.57 -7.43 -1.76
C LEU A 253 -27.86 -5.92 -1.75
N ALA A 254 -28.59 -5.48 -2.78
CA ALA A 254 -29.43 -4.30 -2.68
C ALA A 254 -30.83 -4.68 -2.18
N SER A 255 -31.24 -4.09 -1.06
CA SER A 255 -32.63 -3.97 -0.53
C SER A 255 -33.08 -4.93 0.59
N GLN A 256 -33.57 -4.27 1.65
CA GLN A 256 -34.44 -4.74 2.74
C GLN A 256 -33.84 -5.60 3.87
N LYS A 257 -34.30 -5.28 5.09
CA LYS A 257 -33.99 -5.98 6.34
C LYS A 257 -34.41 -7.46 6.25
N VAL A 258 -33.74 -8.31 7.04
CA VAL A 258 -34.01 -9.75 7.34
C VAL A 258 -33.19 -10.78 6.54
N ALA A 259 -32.64 -10.46 5.36
CA ALA A 259 -31.99 -11.46 4.47
C ALA A 259 -30.45 -11.57 4.55
N LEU A 260 -29.83 -11.44 5.73
CA LEU A 260 -28.37 -11.34 5.84
C LEU A 260 -27.61 -12.68 5.89
N ILE A 261 -28.01 -13.64 6.73
CA ILE A 261 -27.12 -14.77 7.06
C ILE A 261 -27.13 -15.93 6.04
N SER A 262 -28.25 -16.18 5.35
CA SER A 262 -28.32 -17.16 4.26
C SER A 262 -27.32 -16.82 3.15
N TYR A 263 -27.21 -15.54 2.86
CA TYR A 263 -26.28 -15.01 1.87
C TYR A 263 -24.85 -14.91 2.42
N PHE A 264 -24.68 -14.59 3.70
CA PHE A 264 -23.39 -14.65 4.38
C PHE A 264 -22.75 -16.04 4.33
N ILE A 265 -23.50 -17.09 4.68
CA ILE A 265 -23.00 -18.48 4.73
C ILE A 265 -22.73 -19.00 3.30
N ASP A 266 -23.44 -18.52 2.28
CA ASP A 266 -23.20 -18.89 0.86
C ASP A 266 -21.94 -18.23 0.25
N GLN A 267 -21.59 -17.01 0.70
CA GLN A 267 -20.44 -16.24 0.17
C GLN A 267 -19.16 -16.33 1.01
N VAL A 268 -19.25 -16.93 2.20
CA VAL A 268 -18.14 -17.23 3.11
C VAL A 268 -17.96 -18.74 3.16
N GLY A 269 -16.73 -19.23 3.17
CA GLY A 269 -16.48 -20.67 3.32
C GLY A 269 -16.87 -21.16 4.71
N VAL A 270 -18.11 -21.62 4.90
CA VAL A 270 -18.69 -22.09 6.18
C VAL A 270 -18.96 -23.60 6.13
N GLU A 271 -17.93 -24.39 6.43
CA GLU A 271 -18.07 -25.84 6.73
C GLU A 271 -17.65 -26.12 8.20
N ASN A 272 -18.36 -27.03 8.87
CA ASN A 272 -18.01 -27.55 10.21
C ASN A 272 -17.92 -26.48 11.32
N VAL A 273 -18.86 -25.53 11.35
CA VAL A 273 -18.86 -24.37 12.27
C VAL A 273 -19.72 -24.60 13.52
N ILE A 274 -19.27 -24.06 14.66
CA ILE A 274 -20.05 -24.04 15.92
C ILE A 274 -20.86 -22.74 16.00
N LEU A 275 -22.15 -22.91 16.29
CA LEU A 275 -23.14 -21.84 16.42
C LEU A 275 -23.82 -21.82 17.80
N ASP A 276 -23.39 -22.71 18.71
CA ASP A 276 -23.98 -22.89 20.03
C ASP A 276 -23.06 -22.36 21.12
N ASP A 277 -23.65 -21.75 22.15
CA ASP A 277 -22.90 -21.23 23.30
C ASP A 277 -22.87 -22.30 24.43
N PRO A 278 -21.71 -22.90 24.74
CA PRO A 278 -21.57 -23.90 25.81
C PRO A 278 -21.74 -23.29 27.22
N HIS A 279 -21.92 -21.98 27.34
CA HIS A 279 -22.04 -21.26 28.61
C HIS A 279 -23.42 -20.61 28.84
N ARG A 280 -24.25 -20.45 27.79
CA ARG A 280 -25.68 -20.04 27.88
C ARG A 280 -26.50 -20.64 26.74
N GLY A 281 -27.53 -21.42 27.06
CA GLY A 281 -28.31 -22.19 26.07
C GLY A 281 -29.12 -21.45 25.00
N ASN A 282 -29.01 -20.12 24.80
CA ASN A 282 -29.95 -19.35 23.96
C ASN A 282 -29.32 -18.69 22.72
N SER A 283 -29.03 -19.49 21.68
CA SER A 283 -28.74 -19.02 20.32
C SER A 283 -30.04 -18.61 19.57
N GLU A 284 -30.54 -17.39 19.85
CA GLU A 284 -31.74 -16.84 19.21
C GLU A 284 -31.48 -16.26 17.80
N PHE A 285 -31.59 -17.09 16.76
CA PHE A 285 -31.49 -16.64 15.35
C PHE A 285 -32.50 -15.52 14.98
N TYR A 286 -33.61 -15.38 15.71
CA TYR A 286 -34.60 -14.33 15.47
C TYR A 286 -34.20 -12.93 15.97
N LYS A 287 -33.43 -12.82 17.06
CA LYS A 287 -32.98 -11.50 17.54
C LYS A 287 -31.93 -10.88 16.62
N ASN A 288 -31.14 -11.72 15.95
CA ASN A 288 -30.00 -11.30 15.14
C ASN A 288 -30.27 -11.26 13.62
N ASN A 289 -31.54 -11.19 13.19
CA ASN A 289 -31.96 -11.12 11.77
C ASN A 289 -31.34 -12.22 10.87
N VAL A 290 -31.33 -13.45 11.39
CA VAL A 290 -30.71 -14.60 10.72
C VAL A 290 -31.73 -15.32 9.84
N LEU A 291 -31.70 -15.07 8.53
CA LEU A 291 -32.20 -16.04 7.56
C LEU A 291 -31.12 -17.11 7.33
N VAL A 292 -31.49 -18.36 7.08
CA VAL A 292 -30.60 -19.43 6.61
C VAL A 292 -31.32 -20.14 5.46
N GLY A 293 -30.65 -20.36 4.33
CA GLY A 293 -31.28 -20.78 3.08
C GLY A 293 -30.26 -21.07 1.99
N GLU A 294 -30.56 -22.05 1.14
CA GLU A 294 -29.72 -22.71 0.11
C GLU A 294 -28.30 -23.19 0.50
N THR A 295 -27.68 -22.65 1.55
CA THR A 295 -26.38 -23.12 2.00
C THR A 295 -26.44 -24.48 2.66
N LYS A 296 -25.49 -25.34 2.30
CA LYS A 296 -25.32 -26.67 2.86
C LYS A 296 -24.53 -26.60 4.17
N LEU A 297 -25.21 -26.29 5.27
CA LEU A 297 -24.64 -26.48 6.61
C LEU A 297 -24.36 -27.98 6.82
N VAL A 298 -23.09 -28.32 7.06
CA VAL A 298 -22.60 -29.68 7.36
C VAL A 298 -21.78 -29.62 8.64
N ASP A 299 -21.92 -30.65 9.48
CA ASP A 299 -21.13 -30.86 10.69
C ASP A 299 -21.23 -29.74 11.75
N ILE A 300 -22.42 -29.13 11.85
CA ILE A 300 -22.72 -28.11 12.87
C ILE A 300 -23.14 -28.74 14.20
N CYS A 301 -22.83 -28.05 15.30
CA CYS A 301 -23.33 -28.40 16.64
C CYS A 301 -24.37 -27.36 17.10
N TYR A 302 -25.46 -27.84 17.72
CA TYR A 302 -26.55 -27.03 18.30
C TYR A 302 -27.35 -27.82 19.36
N ASN A 303 -28.16 -27.15 20.19
CA ASN A 303 -28.91 -27.77 21.28
C ASN A 303 -30.45 -27.70 21.09
N SER A 304 -31.21 -28.14 22.09
CA SER A 304 -32.68 -28.15 22.07
C SER A 304 -33.36 -26.80 22.30
N GLU A 305 -32.60 -25.79 22.75
CA GLU A 305 -33.03 -24.42 23.00
C GLU A 305 -32.70 -23.49 21.80
N THR A 306 -31.83 -23.92 20.87
CA THR A 306 -31.51 -23.23 19.60
C THR A 306 -32.77 -22.95 18.76
N ILE A 307 -33.09 -21.67 18.53
CA ILE A 307 -34.38 -21.26 17.91
C ILE A 307 -34.22 -20.95 16.42
N TRP A 308 -34.48 -21.94 15.56
CA TRP A 308 -34.33 -21.84 14.10
C TRP A 308 -35.45 -21.03 13.38
N PRO A 309 -35.15 -20.34 12.25
CA PRO A 309 -36.13 -19.67 11.41
C PRO A 309 -37.29 -20.59 10.96
N THR A 310 -38.53 -20.08 10.92
CA THR A 310 -39.75 -20.90 10.74
C THR A 310 -39.82 -21.68 9.43
N ASN A 311 -39.05 -21.26 8.43
CA ASN A 311 -38.96 -21.90 7.11
C ASN A 311 -37.61 -22.59 6.87
N PHE A 312 -36.79 -22.78 7.92
CA PHE A 312 -35.51 -23.46 7.84
C PHE A 312 -35.59 -24.88 8.43
N THR A 313 -35.05 -25.86 7.72
CA THR A 313 -34.87 -27.22 8.23
C THR A 313 -33.40 -27.38 8.63
N PRO A 314 -33.08 -27.52 9.93
CA PRO A 314 -31.69 -27.68 10.34
C PRO A 314 -31.09 -29.00 9.80
N PRO A 315 -29.81 -29.00 9.43
CA PRO A 315 -29.09 -30.24 9.10
C PRO A 315 -28.94 -31.11 10.36
N PRO A 316 -28.49 -32.37 10.22
CA PRO A 316 -28.20 -33.22 11.37
C PRO A 316 -27.18 -32.56 12.32
N ASN A 317 -27.55 -32.45 13.60
CA ASN A 317 -26.64 -32.06 14.67
C ASN A 317 -25.48 -33.05 14.79
N ASN A 318 -24.23 -32.57 14.89
CA ASN A 318 -23.10 -33.40 15.30
C ASN A 318 -22.52 -32.92 16.66
N PRO A 319 -22.82 -33.64 17.76
CA PRO A 319 -22.22 -33.33 19.06
C PRO A 319 -20.68 -33.41 19.08
N ALA A 320 -20.07 -34.23 18.21
CA ALA A 320 -18.62 -34.45 18.22
C ALA A 320 -17.79 -33.25 17.71
N THR A 321 -18.42 -32.21 17.15
CA THR A 321 -17.73 -30.93 16.90
C THR A 321 -17.72 -30.03 18.13
N CYS A 322 -18.75 -30.04 18.99
CA CYS A 322 -18.77 -29.27 20.25
C CYS A 322 -17.57 -29.62 21.16
N ASP A 323 -17.33 -30.92 21.40
CA ASP A 323 -16.27 -31.41 22.31
C ASP A 323 -14.85 -30.89 21.96
N LYS A 324 -14.60 -30.49 20.70
CA LYS A 324 -13.28 -30.02 20.25
C LYS A 324 -12.91 -28.63 20.79
N PHE A 325 -13.88 -27.81 21.17
CA PHE A 325 -13.65 -26.40 21.52
C PHE A 325 -13.70 -26.17 23.04
N GLU A 326 -14.48 -26.94 23.80
CA GLU A 326 -14.41 -26.93 25.27
C GLU A 326 -13.00 -27.29 25.78
N GLY A 327 -12.27 -28.15 25.06
CA GLY A 327 -10.90 -28.53 25.39
C GLY A 327 -9.85 -27.42 25.26
N SER A 328 -10.19 -26.24 24.71
CA SER A 328 -9.28 -25.10 24.56
C SER A 328 -9.30 -24.11 25.73
N ALA A 329 -10.31 -24.20 26.62
CA ALA A 329 -10.57 -23.20 27.65
C ALA A 329 -9.86 -23.48 29.00
N THR A 330 -8.95 -24.46 29.07
CA THR A 330 -8.29 -24.88 30.32
C THR A 330 -6.78 -25.07 30.20
N ASN A 331 -6.04 -23.95 30.16
CA ASN A 331 -4.75 -23.74 30.85
C ASN A 331 -4.34 -22.26 30.82
#